data_AF-A0A519GN74-F1
#
_entry.id   AF-A0A519GN74-F1
#
_cell.length_a   1.000
_cell.length_b   1.000
_cell.length_c   1.000
_cell.angle_alpha   90.00
_cell.angle_beta   90.00
_cell.angle_gamma   90.00
#
_symmetry.space_group_name_H-M   'P 1'
#
loop_
_entity.id
_entity.type
_entity.pdbx_description
1 polymer ?
#
loop_
_entity_poly.entity_id
_entity_poly.type
_entity_poly.pdbx_seq_one_letter_code
_entity_poly.pdbx_strand_id
1 'polypeptide(L)'
;MSTAVDRPVAGEDWVFGYRGCEFLCSVTTTGPNAFWPHVLYRGGLQGTEQVALPPDSDAYGSPQEAHRHAEQQAIRWVHDRSGDGQGRF
;
A
#
# COMPACT_ATOMS: atom_id res chain seq x y z
N MET A 1 -7.48 -7.57 -30.26
CA MET A 1 -6.92 -6.44 -29.50
C MET A 1 -6.67 -6.95 -28.08
N SER A 2 -5.43 -7.32 -27.77
CA SER A 2 -5.08 -7.85 -26.45
C SER A 2 -4.91 -6.70 -25.47
N THR A 3 -5.72 -6.67 -24.42
CA THR A 3 -5.49 -5.80 -23.26
C THR A 3 -4.21 -6.28 -22.61
N ALA A 4 -3.11 -5.56 -22.83
CA ALA A 4 -1.91 -5.75 -22.03
C ALA A 4 -2.33 -5.49 -20.58
N VAL A 5 -2.21 -6.50 -19.73
CA VAL A 5 -2.30 -6.30 -18.29
C VAL A 5 -1.14 -5.36 -17.98
N ASP A 6 -1.48 -4.10 -17.71
CA ASP A 6 -0.52 -3.06 -17.37
C ASP A 6 0.35 -3.59 -16.24
N ARG A 7 1.62 -3.82 -16.55
CA ARG A 7 2.55 -4.45 -15.64
C ARG A 7 3.09 -3.32 -14.78
N PRO A 8 2.83 -3.30 -13.47
CA PRO A 8 3.22 -2.16 -12.65
C PRO A 8 4.73 -1.93 -12.74
N VAL A 9 5.09 -0.72 -13.15
CA VAL A 9 6.47 -0.25 -13.25
C VAL A 9 6.84 0.35 -11.90
N ALA A 10 8.03 0.01 -11.39
CA ALA A 10 8.55 0.68 -10.20
C ALA A 10 8.67 2.19 -10.47
N GLY A 11 8.09 3.00 -9.59
CA GLY A 11 8.07 4.47 -9.68
C GLY A 11 6.73 5.07 -10.11
N GLU A 12 5.70 4.26 -10.39
CA GLU A 12 4.35 4.76 -10.63
C GLU A 12 3.47 4.64 -9.39
N ASP A 13 2.73 5.71 -9.10
CA ASP A 13 1.76 5.74 -8.02
C ASP A 13 0.41 5.22 -8.53
N TRP A 14 -0.29 4.41 -7.75
CA TRP A 14 -1.65 3.98 -8.05
C TRP A 14 -2.59 4.19 -6.87
N VAL A 15 -3.85 4.50 -7.19
CA VAL A 15 -4.89 4.63 -6.18
C VAL A 15 -5.45 3.25 -5.86
N PHE A 16 -5.44 2.89 -4.58
CA PHE A 16 -6.04 1.68 -4.06
C PHE A 16 -7.18 2.02 -3.09
N GLY A 17 -8.39 1.58 -3.41
CA GLY A 17 -9.58 1.78 -2.58
C GLY A 17 -9.95 0.52 -1.80
N TYR A 18 -10.13 0.64 -0.48
CA TYR A 18 -10.57 -0.48 0.36
C TYR A 18 -11.51 -0.03 1.47
N ARG A 19 -12.71 -0.61 1.55
CA ARG A 19 -13.74 -0.32 2.57
C ARG A 19 -14.03 1.17 2.78
N GLY A 20 -14.09 1.94 1.70
CA GLY A 20 -14.33 3.39 1.75
C GLY A 20 -13.10 4.23 2.12
N CYS A 21 -11.96 3.60 2.39
CA CYS A 21 -10.66 4.25 2.53
C CYS A 21 -9.96 4.33 1.17
N GLU A 22 -9.23 5.43 0.94
CA GLU A 22 -8.41 5.63 -0.24
C GLU A 22 -6.94 5.71 0.15
N PHE A 23 -6.10 5.00 -0.61
CA PHE A 23 -4.65 4.98 -0.47
C PHE A 23 -3.99 5.34 -1.79
N LEU A 24 -2.88 6.06 -1.72
CA LEU A 24 -1.92 6.18 -2.80
C LEU A 24 -0.77 5.23 -2.50
N CYS A 25 -0.65 4.18 -3.30
CA CYS A 25 0.41 3.20 -3.19
C CYS A 25 1.48 3.51 -4.23
N SER A 26 2.74 3.24 -3.90
CA SER A 26 3.85 3.38 -4.85
C SER A 26 4.97 2.38 -4.54
N VAL A 27 5.80 2.10 -5.53
CA VAL A 27 6.98 1.25 -5.36
C VAL A 27 8.22 2.02 -5.77
N THR A 28 9.13 2.26 -4.81
CA THR A 28 10.42 2.91 -5.09
C THR A 28 11.49 1.87 -5.38
N THR A 29 12.31 2.09 -6.41
CA THR A 29 13.49 1.26 -6.66
C THR A 29 14.75 1.94 -6.11
N THR A 30 15.51 1.22 -5.29
CA THR A 30 16.82 1.70 -4.76
C THR A 30 18.00 0.92 -5.35
N GLY A 31 17.72 -0.04 -6.23
CA GLY A 31 18.72 -0.88 -6.89
C GLY A 31 18.06 -1.91 -7.80
N PRO A 32 18.84 -2.70 -8.57
CA PRO A 32 18.33 -3.57 -9.62
C PRO A 32 17.28 -4.60 -9.16
N ASN A 33 17.38 -5.04 -7.90
CA ASN A 33 16.50 -6.04 -7.28
C ASN A 33 16.05 -5.60 -5.87
N ALA A 34 15.86 -4.29 -5.69
CA ALA A 34 15.45 -3.72 -4.40
C ALA A 34 14.27 -2.77 -4.61
N PHE A 35 13.08 -3.26 -4.26
CA PHE A 35 11.80 -2.58 -4.46
C PHE A 35 11.09 -2.36 -3.12
N TRP A 36 10.90 -1.10 -2.76
CA TRP A 36 10.28 -0.68 -1.51
C TRP A 36 8.82 -0.31 -1.73
N PRO A 37 7.86 -0.95 -1.04
CA PRO A 37 6.49 -0.50 -1.03
C PRO A 37 6.33 0.76 -0.18
N HIS A 38 5.54 1.70 -0.67
CA HIS A 38 5.10 2.88 0.07
C HIS A 38 3.57 2.98 -0.02
N VAL A 39 2.96 3.38 1.09
CA VAL A 39 1.52 3.55 1.18
C VAL A 39 1.22 4.86 1.90
N LEU A 40 0.45 5.72 1.24
CA LEU A 40 -0.07 6.96 1.80
C LEU A 40 -1.59 6.84 1.92
N TYR A 41 -2.10 6.76 3.14
CA TYR A 41 -3.53 6.89 3.37
C TYR A 41 -3.98 8.32 3.05
N ARG A 42 -4.99 8.49 2.18
CA ARG A 42 -5.50 9.80 1.75
C ARG A 42 -6.76 10.24 2.47
N GLY A 43 -7.61 9.30 2.88
CA GLY A 43 -8.89 9.62 3.52
C GLY A 43 -9.89 8.46 3.52
N GLY A 44 -11.03 8.66 4.17
CA GLY A 44 -12.15 7.71 4.23
C GLY A 44 -12.66 7.39 5.64
N LEU A 45 -11.79 7.39 6.64
CA LEU A 45 -12.13 7.31 8.07
C LEU A 45 -12.32 8.72 8.65
N GLN A 46 -13.40 8.91 9.39
CA GLN A 46 -13.66 10.17 10.09
C GLN A 46 -12.59 10.45 11.14
N GLY A 47 -12.11 11.69 11.21
CA GLY A 47 -11.12 12.13 12.18
C GLY A 47 -9.69 11.59 11.96
N THR A 48 -9.42 10.92 10.83
CA THR A 48 -8.07 10.49 10.47
C THR A 48 -7.53 11.33 9.33
N GLU A 49 -6.42 12.02 9.57
CA GLU A 49 -5.71 12.79 8.55
C GLU A 49 -4.93 11.89 7.59
N GLN A 50 -4.47 12.47 6.48
CA GLN A 50 -3.54 11.81 5.58
C GLN A 50 -2.28 11.39 6.33
N VAL A 51 -1.85 10.13 6.15
CA VAL A 51 -0.68 9.59 6.84
C VAL A 51 0.08 8.61 5.96
N ALA A 52 1.40 8.78 5.89
CA ALA A 52 2.28 7.78 5.31
C ALA A 52 2.40 6.61 6.28
N LEU A 53 2.09 5.41 5.81
CA LEU A 53 2.24 4.21 6.62
C LEU A 53 3.74 3.92 6.79
N PRO A 54 4.16 3.52 8.00
CA PRO A 54 5.56 3.16 8.23
C PRO A 54 5.92 1.91 7.42
N PRO A 55 7.13 1.80 6.85
CA PRO A 55 7.56 0.57 6.21
C PRO A 55 7.51 -0.59 7.22
N ASP A 56 6.94 -1.72 6.81
CA ASP A 56 6.75 -2.89 7.67
C ASP A 56 7.40 -4.16 7.11
N SER A 57 8.21 -4.00 6.05
CA SER A 57 9.02 -5.04 5.42
C SER A 57 10.35 -4.46 4.95
N ASP A 58 11.29 -5.35 4.63
CA ASP A 58 12.47 -5.00 3.83
C ASP A 58 12.11 -4.85 2.34
N ALA A 59 13.10 -4.48 1.53
CA ALA A 59 12.97 -4.41 0.07
C ALA A 59 12.67 -5.78 -0.55
N TYR A 60 11.78 -5.81 -1.53
CA TYR A 60 11.48 -7.01 -2.31
C TYR A 60 12.40 -7.17 -3.52
N GLY A 61 12.54 -8.43 -3.97
CA GLY A 61 13.32 -8.79 -5.15
C GLY A 61 12.63 -8.46 -6.48
N SER A 62 11.31 -8.19 -6.47
CA SER A 62 10.54 -7.82 -7.65
C SER A 62 9.54 -6.68 -7.40
N PRO A 63 9.20 -5.87 -8.42
CA PRO A 63 8.16 -4.85 -8.31
C PRO A 63 6.79 -5.44 -7.99
N GLN A 64 6.49 -6.65 -8.50
CA GLN A 64 5.18 -7.28 -8.31
C GLN A 64 4.93 -7.69 -6.87
N GLU A 65 5.98 -8.15 -6.16
CA GLU A 65 5.89 -8.46 -4.73
C GLU A 65 5.69 -7.19 -3.90
N ALA A 66 6.47 -6.13 -4.17
CA ALA A 66 6.30 -4.84 -3.49
C ALA A 66 4.89 -4.26 -3.71
N HIS A 67 4.34 -4.37 -4.92
CA HIS A 67 2.96 -3.94 -5.22
C HIS A 67 1.93 -4.65 -4.35
N ARG A 68 1.99 -5.99 -4.32
CA ARG A 68 1.08 -6.81 -3.51
C ARG A 68 1.21 -6.48 -2.03
N HIS A 69 2.43 -6.21 -1.56
CA HIS A 69 2.67 -5.86 -0.18
C HIS A 69 2.09 -4.49 0.19
N ALA A 70 2.21 -3.49 -0.68
CA ALA A 70 1.58 -2.17 -0.48
C ALA A 70 0.05 -2.29 -0.30
N GLU A 71 -0.62 -3.11 -1.11
CA GLU A 71 -2.06 -3.37 -0.96
C GLU A 71 -2.38 -4.12 0.34
N GLN A 72 -1.60 -5.14 0.69
CA GLN A 72 -1.76 -5.89 1.95
C GLN A 72 -1.58 -4.99 3.17
N GLN A 73 -0.61 -4.08 3.13
CA GLN A 73 -0.35 -3.12 4.19
C GLN A 73 -1.52 -2.14 4.35
N ALA A 74 -2.08 -1.62 3.24
CA ALA A 74 -3.27 -0.78 3.26
C ALA A 74 -4.48 -1.51 3.88
N ILE A 75 -4.70 -2.77 3.47
CA ILE A 75 -5.77 -3.63 4.03
C ILE A 75 -5.58 -3.81 5.53
N ARG A 76 -4.37 -4.18 5.97
CA ARG A 76 -4.04 -4.38 7.39
C ARG A 76 -4.30 -3.09 8.20
N TRP A 77 -3.86 -1.95 7.69
CA TRP A 77 -4.05 -0.66 8.35
C TRP A 77 -5.53 -0.31 8.56
N VAL A 78 -6.40 -0.63 7.60
CA VAL A 78 -7.85 -0.46 7.75
C VAL A 78 -8.39 -1.42 8.80
N HIS A 79 -7.97 -2.68 8.79
CA HIS A 79 -8.40 -3.67 9.77
C HIS A 79 -8.00 -3.29 11.21
N ASP A 80 -6.80 -2.77 11.42
CA ASP A 80 -6.32 -2.32 12.73
C ASP A 80 -7.16 -1.16 13.31
N ARG A 81 -7.86 -0.41 12.46
CA ARG A 81 -8.72 0.74 12.84
C ARG A 81 -10.21 0.45 12.78
N SER A 82 -10.62 -0.52 11.98
CA SER A 82 -12.02 -0.93 11.81
C SER A 82 -12.41 -2.10 12.70
N GLY A 83 -11.43 -2.85 13.21
CA GLY A 83 -11.66 -3.80 14.29
C GLY A 83 -11.90 -3.01 15.56
N ASP A 84 -13.09 -3.15 16.13
CA ASP A 84 -13.46 -2.65 17.46
C ASP A 84 -12.25 -2.73 18.40
N GLY A 85 -11.88 -1.64 19.06
CA GLY A 85 -10.68 -1.50 19.91
C GLY A 85 -10.57 -2.53 21.06
N GLN A 86 -10.40 -3.79 20.72
CA GLN A 86 -10.23 -4.96 21.57
C GLN A 86 -8.86 -5.62 21.32
N GLY A 87 -7.93 -4.89 20.68
CA GLY A 87 -6.50 -5.15 20.82
C GLY A 87 -5.97 -4.65 22.16
N ARG A 88 -6.51 -5.18 23.27
CA ARG A 88 -5.87 -5.11 24.60
C ARG A 88 -4.53 -5.82 24.49
N PHE A 89 -3.42 -5.15 24.85
CA PHE A 89 -2.39 -5.64 25.79
C PHE A 89 -1.60 -4.44 26.32
#